data_AF-A0A942ZA43-F1
#
_entry.id   AF-A0A942ZA43-F1
#
_cell.length_a   1.000
_cell.length_b   1.000
_cell.length_c   1.000
_cell.angle_alpha   90.00
_cell.angle_beta   90.00
_cell.angle_gamma   90.00
#
_symmetry.space_group_name_H-M   'P 1'
#
loop_
_entity.id
_entity.type
_entity.pdbx_description
1 polymer ?
#
loop_
_entity_poly.entity_id
_entity_poly.type
_entity_poly.pdbx_seq_one_letter_code
_entity_poly.pdbx_strand_id
1 'polypeptide(L)'
;MKDKDTNILEACNILIDAKLKSMKFNKTLEGKVTEVIDSSTYKVNINNEEYKIRKLNDDIYQVGDIVFVLIINNNFSNKVILSKRP
;
A
#
# COMPACT_ATOMS: atom_id res chain seq x y z
N MET A 1 29.96 -30.08 -13.80
CA MET A 1 29.08 -30.41 -12.64
C MET A 1 28.59 -29.17 -11.90
N LYS A 2 29.39 -28.10 -11.72
CA LYS A 2 28.98 -26.84 -11.08
C LYS A 2 27.86 -26.03 -11.78
N ASP A 3 27.68 -26.20 -13.10
CA ASP A 3 26.66 -25.44 -13.86
C ASP A 3 25.22 -25.90 -13.62
N LYS A 4 24.98 -27.21 -13.38
CA LYS A 4 23.61 -27.73 -13.29
C LYS A 4 22.89 -27.25 -12.02
N ASP A 5 23.59 -27.22 -10.90
CA ASP A 5 23.03 -26.77 -9.62
C ASP A 5 22.71 -25.27 -9.66
N THR A 6 23.56 -24.49 -10.35
CA THR A 6 23.35 -23.05 -10.57
C THR A 6 22.11 -22.79 -11.42
N ASN A 7 21.94 -23.55 -12.51
CA ASN A 7 20.77 -23.43 -13.39
C ASN A 7 19.46 -23.83 -12.72
N ILE A 8 19.48 -24.85 -11.84
CA ILE A 8 18.30 -25.24 -11.05
C ILE A 8 17.93 -24.13 -10.06
N LEU A 9 18.93 -23.54 -9.39
CA LEU A 9 18.71 -22.44 -8.45
C LEU A 9 18.09 -21.22 -9.15
N GLU A 10 18.60 -20.88 -10.34
CA GLU A 10 18.10 -19.77 -11.15
C GLU A 10 16.66 -20.02 -11.60
N ALA A 11 16.35 -21.23 -12.08
CA ALA A 11 14.98 -21.62 -12.43
C ALA A 11 14.03 -21.54 -11.22
N CYS A 12 14.47 -21.98 -10.04
CA CYS A 12 13.70 -21.85 -8.80
C CYS A 12 13.42 -20.38 -8.46
N ASN A 13 14.43 -19.51 -8.55
CA ASN A 13 14.27 -18.07 -8.28
C ASN A 13 13.26 -17.43 -9.24
N ILE A 14 13.33 -17.75 -10.53
CA ILE A 14 12.38 -17.25 -11.54
C ILE A 14 10.93 -17.65 -11.18
N LEU A 15 10.71 -18.90 -10.78
CA LEU A 15 9.39 -19.40 -10.40
C LEU A 15 8.86 -18.73 -9.12
N ILE A 16 9.73 -18.56 -8.12
CA ILE A 16 9.38 -17.88 -6.87
C ILE A 16 9.02 -16.42 -7.14
N ASP A 17 9.83 -15.70 -7.92
CA ASP A 17 9.58 -14.30 -8.27
C ASP A 17 8.28 -14.13 -9.07
N ALA A 18 8.02 -15.02 -10.03
CA ALA A 18 6.77 -15.03 -10.77
C ALA A 18 5.57 -15.22 -9.82
N LYS A 19 5.69 -16.14 -8.84
CA LYS A 19 4.64 -16.38 -7.87
C LYS A 19 4.45 -15.19 -6.92
N LEU A 20 5.52 -14.62 -6.40
CA LEU A 20 5.50 -13.43 -5.54
C LEU A 20 4.86 -12.23 -6.24
N LYS A 21 5.20 -11.99 -7.52
CA LYS A 21 4.56 -10.93 -8.32
C LYS A 21 3.07 -11.17 -8.57
N SER A 22 2.64 -12.42 -8.64
CA SER A 22 1.22 -12.77 -8.78
C SER A 22 0.42 -12.63 -7.47
N MET A 23 1.10 -12.56 -6.32
CA MET A 23 0.44 -12.49 -5.02
C MET A 23 -0.09 -11.08 -4.76
N LYS A 24 -1.34 -11.03 -4.31
CA LYS A 24 -2.09 -9.81 -4.03
C LYS A 24 -1.96 -9.46 -2.55
N PHE A 25 -0.74 -9.17 -2.10
CA PHE A 25 -0.54 -8.75 -0.71
C PHE A 25 -1.05 -7.33 -0.48
N ASN A 26 -1.57 -7.09 0.71
CA ASN A 26 -1.83 -5.72 1.14
C ASN A 26 -0.50 -5.03 1.48
N LYS A 27 -0.44 -3.72 1.26
CA LYS A 27 0.71 -2.88 1.62
C LYS A 27 0.23 -1.69 2.42
N THR A 28 0.94 -1.35 3.50
CA THR A 28 0.64 -0.14 4.28
C THR A 28 1.67 0.93 3.97
N LEU A 29 1.21 2.17 3.81
CA LEU A 29 2.02 3.37 3.61
C LEU A 29 1.63 4.42 4.64
N GLU A 30 2.53 5.35 4.92
CA GLU A 30 2.19 6.56 5.68
C GLU A 30 1.78 7.68 4.73
N GLY A 31 0.83 8.50 5.14
CA GLY A 31 0.43 9.70 4.44
C GLY A 31 0.02 10.81 5.40
N LYS A 32 0.02 12.05 4.91
CA LYS A 32 -0.42 13.22 5.68
C LYS A 32 -1.74 13.74 5.12
N VAL A 33 -2.75 13.91 5.97
CA VAL A 33 -4.01 14.53 5.56
C VAL A 33 -3.76 15.99 5.23
N THR A 34 -4.13 16.41 4.03
CA THR A 34 -3.97 17.77 3.52
C THR A 34 -5.29 18.52 3.40
N GLU A 35 -6.40 17.79 3.26
CA GLU A 35 -7.75 18.35 3.10
C GLU A 35 -8.81 17.37 3.62
N VAL A 36 -9.85 17.87 4.29
CA VAL A 36 -11.07 17.12 4.64
C VAL A 36 -12.12 17.46 3.60
N ILE A 37 -12.50 16.51 2.74
CA ILE A 37 -13.45 16.75 1.63
C ILE A 37 -14.88 16.56 2.13
N ASP A 38 -15.12 15.45 2.84
CA ASP A 38 -16.42 15.12 3.43
C ASP A 38 -16.22 14.25 4.69
N SER A 39 -17.30 13.77 5.31
CA SER A 39 -17.25 12.97 6.55
C SER A 39 -16.52 11.63 6.42
N SER A 40 -16.31 11.16 5.18
CA SER A 40 -15.72 9.85 4.86
C SER A 40 -14.47 9.93 3.98
N THR A 41 -14.25 11.06 3.31
CA THR A 41 -13.21 11.19 2.28
C THR A 41 -12.27 12.36 2.55
N TYR A 42 -10.97 12.09 2.37
CA TYR A 42 -9.87 13.00 2.66
C TYR A 42 -8.94 13.08 1.47
N LYS A 43 -8.21 14.20 1.38
CA LYS A 43 -7.04 14.29 0.54
C LYS A 43 -5.81 14.01 1.39
N VAL A 44 -4.98 13.09 0.91
CA VAL A 44 -3.81 12.59 1.64
C VAL A 44 -2.61 12.68 0.73
N ASN A 45 -1.56 13.35 1.21
CA ASN A 45 -0.25 13.34 0.59
C ASN A 45 0.46 12.03 0.92
N ILE A 46 0.82 11.26 -0.11
CA ILE A 46 1.66 10.07 0.00
C ILE A 46 2.83 10.27 -0.96
N ASN A 47 4.06 10.33 -0.43
CA ASN A 47 5.28 10.52 -1.24
C ASN A 47 5.22 11.72 -2.20
N ASN A 48 4.75 12.87 -1.74
CA ASN A 48 4.60 14.12 -2.52
C ASN A 48 3.49 14.12 -3.58
N GLU A 49 2.65 13.09 -3.63
CA GLU A 49 1.47 13.03 -4.49
C GLU A 49 0.17 13.05 -3.67
N GLU A 50 -0.83 13.79 -4.15
CA GLU A 50 -2.12 13.94 -3.48
C GLU A 50 -3.13 12.91 -3.97
N TYR A 51 -3.76 12.21 -3.02
CA TYR A 51 -4.76 11.20 -3.31
C TYR A 51 -6.06 11.45 -2.56
N LYS A 52 -7.19 11.28 -3.23
CA LYS A 52 -8.51 11.20 -2.59
C LYS A 52 -8.71 9.79 -2.03
N ILE A 53 -8.82 9.67 -0.71
CA ILE A 53 -8.88 8.37 0.00
C ILE A 53 -10.02 8.37 1.01
N ARG A 54 -10.78 7.27 1.03
CA ARG A 54 -11.85 7.06 2.02
C ARG A 54 -11.30 6.43 3.30
N LYS A 55 -11.93 6.74 4.43
CA LYS A 55 -11.69 6.05 5.69
C LYS A 55 -12.30 4.66 5.69
N LEU A 56 -11.60 3.70 6.32
CA LEU A 56 -12.11 2.34 6.53
C LEU A 56 -12.97 2.23 7.80
N ASN A 57 -12.73 3.10 8.77
CA ASN A 57 -13.34 3.08 10.09
C ASN A 57 -14.09 4.39 10.37
N ASP A 58 -14.71 4.49 11.54
CA ASP A 58 -15.51 5.66 11.93
C ASP A 58 -14.67 6.84 12.46
N ASP A 59 -13.34 6.69 12.52
CA ASP A 59 -12.43 7.74 12.99
C ASP A 59 -12.59 9.04 12.19
N ILE A 60 -12.27 10.15 12.84
CA ILE A 60 -12.28 11.48 12.25
C ILE A 60 -10.83 11.94 12.17
N TYR A 61 -10.42 12.30 10.95
CA TYR A 61 -9.06 12.77 10.68
C TYR A 61 -9.08 14.28 10.42
N GLN A 62 -8.02 14.96 10.83
CA GLN A 62 -7.87 16.41 10.65
C GLN A 62 -6.70 16.72 9.71
N VAL A 63 -6.73 17.89 9.08
CA VAL A 63 -5.59 18.38 8.28
C VAL A 63 -4.34 18.42 9.16
N GLY A 64 -3.26 17.82 8.68
CA GLY A 64 -2.01 17.67 9.42
C GLY A 64 -1.79 16.28 10.01
N ASP A 65 -2.84 15.48 10.19
CA ASP A 65 -2.73 14.14 10.76
C ASP A 65 -1.90 13.22 9.87
N ILE A 66 -1.01 12.45 10.51
CA ILE A 66 -0.32 11.34 9.88
C ILE A 66 -1.19 10.09 10.01
N VAL A 67 -1.45 9.43 8.89
CA VAL A 67 -2.34 8.28 8.81
C VAL A 67 -1.65 7.10 8.13
N PHE A 68 -2.06 5.90 8.51
CA PHE A 68 -1.71 4.68 7.79
C PHE A 68 -2.72 4.43 6.67
N VAL A 69 -2.23 4.30 5.45
CA VAL A 69 -3.02 4.01 4.25
C VAL A 69 -2.77 2.57 3.82
N LEU A 70 -3.83 1.78 3.76
CA LEU A 70 -3.80 0.40 3.30
C LEU A 70 -4.08 0.34 1.80
N ILE A 71 -3.12 -0.16 1.03
CA ILE A 71 -3.26 -0.53 -0.38
C ILE A 71 -3.68 -2.00 -0.43
N ILE A 72 -4.90 -2.27 -0.89
CA ILE A 72 -5.46 -3.61 -0.90
C ILE A 72 -4.97 -4.34 -2.16
N ASN A 73 -4.51 -5.58 -2.00
CA ASN A 73 -4.13 -6.44 -3.12
C ASN A 73 -3.07 -5.82 -4.06
N ASN A 74 -2.15 -5.01 -3.51
CA ASN A 74 -1.14 -4.24 -4.23
C ASN A 74 -1.71 -3.36 -5.38
N ASN A 75 -2.97 -2.95 -5.26
CA ASN A 75 -3.65 -2.12 -6.23
C ASN A 75 -3.83 -0.70 -5.68
N PHE A 76 -3.04 0.27 -6.17
CA PHE A 76 -3.09 1.66 -5.72
C PHE A 76 -4.44 2.37 -5.98
N SER A 77 -5.26 1.85 -6.89
CA SER A 77 -6.62 2.35 -7.08
C SER A 77 -7.56 1.90 -5.96
N ASN A 78 -7.23 0.82 -5.25
CA ASN A 78 -7.97 0.30 -4.11
C ASN A 78 -7.21 0.57 -2.80
N LYS A 79 -7.42 1.77 -2.25
CA LYS A 79 -6.75 2.25 -1.04
C LYS A 79 -7.72 2.89 -0.06
N VAL A 80 -7.44 2.71 1.22
CA VAL A 80 -8.24 3.25 2.32
C VAL A 80 -7.35 3.76 3.45
N ILE A 81 -7.82 4.75 4.21
CA ILE A 81 -7.19 5.12 5.47
C ILE A 81 -7.57 4.05 6.51
N LEU A 82 -6.56 3.37 7.06
CA LEU A 82 -6.73 2.29 8.03
C LEU A 82 -6.90 2.85 9.45
N SER A 83 -6.01 3.76 9.84
CA SER A 83 -6.02 4.40 11.16
C SER A 83 -5.15 5.65 11.17
N LYS A 84 -5.27 6.44 12.24
CA LYS A 84 -4.33 7.50 12.57
C LYS A 84 -3.05 6.88 13.14
N ARG A 85 -1.90 7.47 12.84
CA ARG A 85 -0.65 7.11 13.50
C ARG A 85 -0.75 7.49 15.00
N PRO A 86 -0.50 6.56 15.93
CA PRO A 86 -0.54 6.82 17.36
C PRO A 86 0.36 7.98 17.79
#